data_AF-A0A7S2S4D2-F1
#
_entry.id   AF-A0A7S2S4D2-F1
#
_cell.length_a   1.000
_cell.length_b   1.000
_cell.length_c   1.000
_cell.angle_alpha   90.00
_cell.angle_beta   90.00
_cell.angle_gamma   90.00
#
_symmetry.space_group_name_H-M   'P 1'
#
loop_
_entity.id
_entity.type
_entity.pdbx_description
1 polymer ?
#
loop_
_entity_poly.entity_id
_entity_poly.type
_entity_poly.pdbx_seq_one_letter_code
_entity_poly.pdbx_strand_id
1 'polypeptide(L)'
;IELRMFMCRLLQNLRQNGFVFHCSADLSWSNVKDVSTMFVRKVASEITSQFACISLSMSDRLRIIGTSSNDTINAVRMAVDKNWGSHNCRQFVGATELILAGAPWNSHGKSNVIKSRVLLGRVLEAMAAH
;
A
#
# COMPACT_ATOMS: atom_id res chain seq x y z
N ILE A 1 4.35 -10.58 2.57
CA ILE A 1 3.91 -9.50 3.47
C ILE A 1 5.10 -8.86 4.17
N GLU A 2 6.05 -9.68 4.65
CA GLU A 2 7.31 -9.26 5.28
C GLU A 2 8.06 -8.19 4.50
N LEU A 3 8.29 -8.36 3.18
CA LEU A 3 8.97 -7.35 2.37
C LEU A 3 8.26 -5.98 2.40
N ARG A 4 6.92 -5.95 2.38
CA ARG A 4 6.16 -4.69 2.42
C ARG A 4 6.25 -4.03 3.79
N MET A 5 6.24 -4.82 4.87
CA MET A 5 6.51 -4.33 6.22
C MET A 5 7.92 -3.78 6.35
N PHE A 6 8.92 -4.50 5.82
CA PHE A 6 10.30 -4.07 5.76
C PHE A 6 10.42 -2.73 5.03
N MET A 7 9.82 -2.59 3.85
CA MET A 7 9.84 -1.35 3.08
C MET A 7 9.20 -0.18 3.83
N CYS A 8 8.07 -0.38 4.52
CA CYS A 8 7.47 0.67 5.35
C CYS A 8 8.42 1.12 6.46
N ARG A 9 9.05 0.16 7.16
CA ARG A 9 10.01 0.46 8.24
C ARG A 9 11.29 1.13 7.73
N LEU A 10 11.82 0.67 6.59
CA LEU A 10 12.99 1.25 5.95
C LEU A 10 12.72 2.70 5.56
N LEU A 11 11.61 2.97 4.87
CA LEU A 11 11.22 4.32 4.46
C LEU A 11 10.96 5.21 5.68
N GLN A 12 10.29 4.68 6.72
CA GLN A 12 10.08 5.39 7.97
C GLN A 12 11.40 5.80 8.62
N ASN A 13 12.35 4.87 8.72
CA ASN A 13 13.63 5.10 9.34
C ASN A 13 14.48 6.09 8.54
N LEU A 14 14.53 5.94 7.21
CA LEU A 14 15.20 6.89 6.33
C LEU A 14 14.64 8.31 6.53
N ARG A 15 13.33 8.45 6.60
CA ARG A 15 12.65 9.73 6.80
C ARG A 15 12.97 10.39 8.14
N GLN A 16 12.94 9.60 9.22
CA GLN A 16 13.33 10.07 10.56
C GLN A 16 14.78 10.55 10.58
N ASN A 17 15.66 9.90 9.81
CA ASN A 17 17.06 10.33 9.65
C ASN A 17 17.23 11.43 8.58
N GLY A 18 16.18 12.14 8.20
CA GLY A 18 16.21 13.25 7.25
C GLY A 18 16.56 12.82 5.82
N PHE A 19 16.18 11.62 5.39
CA PHE A 19 16.21 11.24 3.97
C PHE A 19 14.81 11.35 3.36
N VAL A 20 14.73 12.01 2.21
CA VAL A 20 13.52 12.17 1.42
C VAL A 20 13.57 11.21 0.24
N PHE A 21 12.62 10.28 0.16
CA PHE A 21 12.44 9.42 -1.00
C PHE A 21 11.88 10.22 -2.18
N HIS A 22 12.48 10.06 -3.36
CA HIS A 22 12.02 10.70 -4.59
C HIS A 22 11.34 9.71 -5.52
N CYS A 23 12.02 8.62 -5.87
CA CYS A 23 11.49 7.61 -6.76
C CYS A 23 12.26 6.29 -6.65
N SER A 24 11.66 5.25 -7.21
CA SER A 24 12.31 3.96 -7.47
C SER A 24 12.38 3.73 -8.97
N ALA A 25 13.51 3.23 -9.47
CA ALA A 25 13.68 2.81 -10.84
C ALA A 25 14.31 1.42 -10.88
N ASP A 26 13.95 0.64 -11.90
CA ASP A 26 14.65 -0.59 -12.22
C ASP A 26 15.86 -0.23 -13.08
N LEU A 27 17.05 -0.33 -12.48
CA LEU A 27 18.34 -0.15 -13.17
C LEU A 27 19.12 -1.46 -13.21
N SER A 28 18.40 -2.60 -13.09
CA SER A 28 19.03 -3.90 -13.17
C SER A 28 19.69 -4.09 -14.54
N TRP A 29 20.96 -4.46 -14.51
CA TRP A 29 21.67 -4.90 -15.71
C TRP A 29 21.41 -6.39 -15.93
N SER A 30 21.46 -6.85 -17.18
CA SER A 30 20.90 -8.13 -17.66
C SER A 30 21.30 -9.39 -16.88
N ASN A 31 22.38 -9.34 -16.10
CA ASN A 31 22.92 -10.46 -15.32
C ASN A 31 22.56 -10.42 -13.83
N VAL A 32 21.84 -9.39 -13.35
CA VAL A 32 21.35 -9.30 -11.97
C VAL A 32 19.84 -9.21 -12.00
N LYS A 33 19.14 -10.25 -11.50
CA LYS A 33 17.68 -10.26 -11.47
C LYS A 33 17.16 -9.43 -10.28
N ASP A 34 16.09 -8.68 -10.55
CA ASP A 34 15.15 -8.12 -9.58
C ASP A 34 15.74 -7.14 -8.55
N VAL A 35 16.52 -6.16 -9.01
CA VAL A 35 17.01 -5.06 -8.15
C VAL A 35 16.21 -3.80 -8.39
N SER A 36 15.57 -3.29 -7.34
CA SER A 36 14.99 -1.95 -7.34
C SER A 36 16.02 -0.94 -6.83
N THR A 37 16.30 0.11 -7.61
CA THR A 37 17.14 1.23 -7.18
C THR A 37 16.27 2.36 -6.65
N MET A 38 16.56 2.86 -5.45
CA MET A 38 15.83 3.96 -4.82
C MET A 38 16.68 5.22 -4.78
N PHE A 39 16.10 6.34 -5.20
CA PHE A 39 16.71 7.66 -5.12
C PHE A 39 16.23 8.39 -3.88
N VAL A 40 17.17 8.73 -3.00
CA VAL A 40 16.91 9.44 -1.73
C VAL A 40 17.80 10.67 -1.61
N ARG A 41 17.27 11.74 -1.02
CA ARG A 41 18.00 12.99 -0.78
C ARG A 41 18.11 13.26 0.72
N LYS A 42 19.31 13.53 1.22
CA LYS A 42 19.50 14.00 2.60
C LYS A 42 19.05 15.45 2.72
N VAL A 43 18.27 15.73 3.75
CA VAL A 43 17.86 17.07 4.18
C VAL A 43 18.29 17.32 5.62
N ALA A 44 18.42 18.61 5.98
CA ALA A 44 18.92 19.05 7.27
C ALA A 44 17.95 18.83 8.44
N SER A 45 16.66 18.65 8.16
CA SER A 45 15.61 18.53 9.17
C SER A 45 15.00 17.13 9.15
N GLU A 46 14.74 16.60 10.35
CA GLU A 46 13.95 15.39 10.54
C GLU A 46 12.49 15.69 10.19
N ILE A 47 11.84 14.77 9.46
CA ILE A 47 10.45 14.94 9.06
C ILE A 47 9.63 13.81 9.70
N THR A 48 8.62 14.19 10.48
CA THR A 48 7.68 13.26 11.12
C THR A 48 6.51 12.95 10.18
N SER A 49 6.72 12.08 9.20
CA SER A 49 5.64 11.53 8.37
C SER A 49 5.62 10.00 8.49
N GLN A 50 4.43 9.42 8.61
CA GLN A 50 4.27 7.96 8.65
C GLN A 50 4.18 7.38 7.23
N PHE A 51 4.79 6.22 7.01
CA PHE A 51 4.64 5.45 5.78
C PHE A 51 3.65 4.31 5.98
N ALA A 52 2.56 4.36 5.21
CA ALA A 52 1.64 3.25 5.06
C ALA A 52 1.66 2.76 3.61
N CYS A 53 1.33 1.49 3.40
CA CYS A 53 1.08 0.98 2.06
C CYS A 53 -0.14 0.06 2.02
N ILE A 54 -0.70 -0.06 0.82
CA ILE A 54 -1.70 -1.07 0.49
C ILE A 54 -1.08 -2.21 -0.30
N SER A 55 -1.56 -3.41 -0.07
CA SER A 55 -1.08 -4.62 -0.72
C SER A 55 -2.24 -5.47 -1.21
N LEU A 56 -2.31 -5.66 -2.51
CA LEU A 56 -3.23 -6.59 -3.15
C LEU A 56 -2.66 -8.01 -2.97
N SER A 57 -3.48 -8.94 -2.50
CA SER A 57 -3.02 -10.28 -2.15
C SER A 57 -4.10 -11.31 -2.45
N MET A 58 -3.67 -12.51 -2.87
CA MET A 58 -4.58 -13.54 -3.40
C MET A 58 -5.48 -12.94 -4.49
N SER A 59 -6.70 -13.44 -4.63
CA SER A 59 -7.70 -12.95 -5.57
C SER A 59 -8.56 -11.81 -5.01
N ASP A 60 -8.62 -11.65 -3.69
CA ASP A 60 -9.68 -10.92 -3.01
C ASP A 60 -9.25 -10.13 -1.76
N ARG A 61 -7.95 -10.10 -1.42
CA ARG A 61 -7.50 -9.48 -0.16
C ARG A 61 -6.84 -8.13 -0.38
N LEU A 62 -7.24 -7.13 0.38
CA LEU A 62 -6.56 -5.84 0.48
C LEU A 62 -5.97 -5.71 1.88
N ARG A 63 -4.65 -5.49 1.96
CA ARG A 63 -3.95 -5.32 3.24
C ARG A 63 -3.47 -3.90 3.40
N ILE A 64 -3.71 -3.33 4.58
CA ILE A 64 -3.21 -2.03 5.02
C ILE A 64 -2.04 -2.30 5.97
N ILE A 65 -0.86 -1.78 5.65
CA ILE A 65 0.40 -2.08 6.33
C ILE A 65 1.08 -0.77 6.72
N GLY A 66 1.72 -0.72 7.89
CA GLY A 66 2.58 0.41 8.29
C GLY A 66 1.87 1.57 8.98
N THR A 67 0.55 1.48 9.22
CA THR A 67 -0.20 2.46 10.01
C THR A 67 -0.94 1.79 11.17
N SER A 68 -0.98 2.48 12.30
CA SER A 68 -1.83 2.17 13.46
C SER A 68 -2.98 3.17 13.61
N SER A 69 -3.14 4.10 12.66
CA SER A 69 -4.23 5.07 12.65
C SER A 69 -5.55 4.38 12.35
N ASN A 70 -6.43 4.32 13.36
CA ASN A 70 -7.79 3.80 13.20
C ASN A 70 -8.58 4.63 12.18
N ASP A 71 -8.31 5.94 12.06
CA ASP A 71 -8.98 6.82 11.12
C ASP A 71 -8.61 6.45 9.68
N THR A 72 -7.32 6.28 9.38
CA THR A 72 -6.87 5.83 8.05
C THR A 72 -7.43 4.44 7.72
N ILE A 73 -7.43 3.51 8.69
CA ILE A 73 -7.98 2.15 8.50
C ILE A 73 -9.48 2.20 8.23
N ASN A 74 -10.24 2.99 8.99
CA ASN A 74 -11.67 3.15 8.81
C ASN A 74 -12.02 3.85 7.50
N ALA A 75 -11.27 4.87 7.12
CA ALA A 75 -11.45 5.57 5.84
C ALA A 75 -11.26 4.62 4.66
N VAL A 76 -10.22 3.78 4.69
CA VAL A 76 -10.01 2.73 3.66
C VAL A 76 -11.16 1.73 3.65
N ARG A 77 -11.61 1.26 4.82
CA ARG A 77 -12.74 0.32 4.91
C ARG A 77 -14.02 0.92 4.32
N MET A 78 -14.36 2.16 4.66
CA MET A 78 -15.52 2.86 4.10
C MET A 78 -15.41 3.04 2.57
N ALA A 79 -14.22 3.37 2.07
CA ALA A 79 -13.98 3.47 0.63
C ALA A 79 -14.18 2.12 -0.07
N VAL A 80 -13.72 1.03 0.54
CA VAL A 80 -13.93 -0.33 0.03
C VAL A 80 -15.41 -0.70 0.04
N ASP A 81 -16.10 -0.52 1.16
CA ASP A 81 -17.51 -0.90 1.30
C ASP A 81 -18.42 -0.13 0.35
N LYS A 82 -18.14 1.16 0.13
CA LYS A 82 -18.90 2.01 -0.80
C LYS A 82 -18.70 1.64 -2.27
N ASN A 83 -17.50 1.19 -2.66
CA ASN A 83 -17.15 1.03 -4.09
C ASN A 83 -17.08 -0.43 -4.54
N TRP A 84 -17.08 -1.39 -3.63
CA TRP A 84 -16.98 -2.81 -3.96
C TRP A 84 -17.72 -3.73 -2.98
N GLY A 85 -17.51 -3.52 -1.68
CA GLY A 85 -18.01 -4.38 -0.61
C GLY A 85 -16.93 -5.29 -0.02
N SER A 86 -16.96 -5.45 1.31
CA SER A 86 -16.12 -6.39 2.04
C SER A 86 -16.94 -7.40 2.84
N HIS A 87 -16.40 -8.59 3.03
CA HIS A 87 -17.01 -9.66 3.82
C HIS A 87 -16.46 -9.71 5.24
N ASN A 88 -15.20 -9.32 5.42
CA ASN A 88 -14.51 -9.44 6.70
C ASN A 88 -13.34 -8.45 6.79
N CYS A 89 -13.03 -8.02 8.01
CA CYS A 89 -11.86 -7.24 8.36
C CYS A 89 -11.18 -7.90 9.56
N ARG A 90 -9.89 -8.22 9.44
CA ARG A 90 -9.13 -8.88 10.51
C ARG A 90 -7.71 -8.38 10.61
N GLN A 91 -7.10 -8.55 11.77
CA GLN A 91 -5.66 -8.42 11.91
C GLN A 91 -4.95 -9.64 11.31
N PHE A 92 -3.92 -9.40 10.52
CA PHE A 92 -3.11 -10.42 9.87
C PHE A 92 -1.65 -9.99 9.80
N VAL A 93 -0.80 -10.61 10.62
CA VAL A 93 0.68 -10.47 10.60
C VAL A 93 1.14 -9.02 10.39
N GLY A 94 0.82 -8.13 11.33
CA GLY A 94 1.22 -6.72 11.30
C GLY A 94 0.49 -5.86 10.27
N ALA A 95 -0.63 -6.35 9.74
CA ALA A 95 -1.48 -5.63 8.79
C ALA A 95 -2.96 -5.77 9.15
N THR A 96 -3.75 -4.79 8.75
CA THR A 96 -5.22 -4.95 8.71
C THR A 96 -5.59 -5.51 7.33
N GLU A 97 -6.20 -6.70 7.30
CA GLU A 97 -6.61 -7.41 6.09
C GLU A 97 -8.13 -7.32 5.89
N LEU A 98 -8.54 -6.74 4.77
CA LEU A 98 -9.90 -6.73 4.27
C LEU A 98 -10.07 -7.86 3.24
N ILE A 99 -11.10 -8.68 3.43
CA ILE A 99 -11.52 -9.72 2.47
C ILE A 99 -12.68 -9.15 1.66
N LEU A 100 -12.47 -8.98 0.36
CA LEU A 100 -13.41 -8.34 -0.55
C LEU A 100 -14.43 -9.33 -1.12
N ALA A 101 -15.59 -8.83 -1.53
CA ALA A 101 -16.56 -9.65 -2.22
C ALA A 101 -16.03 -10.12 -3.58
N GLY A 102 -16.13 -11.41 -3.89
CA GLY A 102 -15.68 -11.96 -5.18
C GLY A 102 -14.15 -11.95 -5.32
N ALA A 103 -13.65 -11.59 -6.51
CA ALA A 103 -12.22 -11.68 -6.85
C ALA A 103 -11.72 -10.46 -7.65
N PRO A 104 -11.68 -9.26 -7.04
CA PRO A 104 -11.31 -8.01 -7.71
C PRO A 104 -9.91 -8.02 -8.35
N TRP A 105 -8.98 -8.83 -7.83
CA TRP A 105 -7.59 -8.84 -8.32
C TRP A 105 -7.38 -9.81 -9.47
N ASN A 106 -8.40 -10.58 -9.83
CA ASN A 106 -8.38 -11.41 -11.01
C ASN A 106 -8.63 -10.56 -12.26
N SER A 107 -7.81 -10.75 -13.29
CA SER A 107 -7.91 -10.02 -14.57
C SER A 107 -8.98 -10.57 -15.52
N HIS A 108 -9.80 -11.52 -15.07
CA HIS A 108 -10.82 -12.15 -15.89
C HIS A 108 -12.03 -11.21 -16.07
N GLY A 109 -12.18 -10.67 -17.29
CA GLY A 109 -13.29 -9.82 -17.71
C GLY A 109 -13.01 -8.31 -17.63
N LYS A 110 -13.29 -7.59 -18.73
CA LYS A 110 -12.96 -6.16 -18.89
C LYS A 110 -13.61 -5.25 -17.83
N SER A 111 -14.84 -5.56 -17.41
CA SER A 111 -15.58 -4.72 -16.44
C SER A 111 -14.97 -4.74 -15.04
N ASN A 112 -14.52 -5.91 -14.56
CA ASN A 112 -13.91 -6.05 -13.24
C ASN A 112 -12.59 -5.29 -13.15
N VAL A 113 -11.75 -5.34 -14.20
CA VAL A 113 -10.47 -4.62 -14.23
C VAL A 113 -10.66 -3.11 -14.07
N ILE A 114 -11.66 -2.52 -14.73
CA ILE A 114 -11.96 -1.08 -14.62
C ILE A 114 -12.43 -0.76 -13.20
N LYS A 115 -13.39 -1.52 -12.67
CA LYS A 115 -13.92 -1.30 -11.31
C LYS A 115 -12.84 -1.46 -10.24
N SER A 116 -11.94 -2.43 -10.37
CA SER A 116 -10.81 -2.62 -9.45
C SER A 116 -9.85 -1.43 -9.48
N ARG A 117 -9.56 -0.85 -10.65
CA ARG A 117 -8.73 0.36 -10.75
C ARG A 117 -9.41 1.58 -10.10
N VAL A 118 -10.71 1.74 -10.31
CA VAL A 118 -11.49 2.80 -9.64
C VAL A 118 -11.46 2.62 -8.13
N LEU A 119 -11.67 1.40 -7.63
CA LEU A 119 -11.55 1.07 -6.21
C LEU A 119 -10.19 1.47 -5.64
N LEU A 120 -9.08 1.13 -6.32
CA LEU A 120 -7.74 1.51 -5.87
C LEU A 120 -7.55 3.02 -5.81
N GLY A 121 -8.07 3.76 -6.78
CA GLY A 121 -8.08 5.22 -6.75
C GLY A 121 -8.79 5.76 -5.52
N ARG A 122 -9.98 5.25 -5.20
CA ARG A 122 -10.76 5.66 -4.02
C ARG A 122 -10.07 5.31 -2.69
N VAL A 123 -9.40 4.17 -2.63
CA VAL A 123 -8.61 3.78 -1.46
C VAL A 123 -7.43 4.73 -1.27
N LEU A 124 -6.71 5.07 -2.34
CA LEU A 124 -5.59 6.01 -2.25
C LEU A 124 -6.03 7.43 -1.89
N GLU A 125 -7.16 7.89 -2.43
CA GLU A 125 -7.80 9.16 -2.03
C GLU A 125 -8.14 9.17 -0.53
N ALA A 126 -8.73 8.08 -0.02
CA ALA A 126 -9.08 7.96 1.40
C ALA A 126 -7.84 8.01 2.31
N MET A 127 -6.76 7.36 1.90
CA MET A 127 -5.47 7.41 2.62
C MET A 127 -4.80 8.78 2.56
N ALA A 128 -4.90 9.49 1.44
CA ALA A 128 -4.28 10.81 1.32
C ALA A 128 -4.97 11.88 2.20
N ALA A 129 -6.23 11.66 2.55
CA ALA A 129 -7.00 12.55 3.41
C ALA A 129 -6.77 12.33 4.92
N HIS A 130 -6.09 11.26 5.33
CA HIS A 130 -5.91 10.84 6.74
C HIS A 130 -4.50 10.32 7.03
#